data_AF-X1C6L0-F1
#
_entry.id   AF-X1C6L0-F1
#
_cell.length_a   1.000
_cell.length_b   1.000
_cell.length_c   1.000
_cell.angle_alpha   90.00
_cell.angle_beta   90.00
_cell.angle_gamma   90.00
#
_symmetry.space_group_name_H-M   'P 1'
#
loop_
_entity.id
_entity.type
_entity.pdbx_description
1 polymer ?
#
loop_
_entity_poly.entity_id
_entity_poly.type
_entity_poly.pdbx_seq_one_letter_code
_entity_poly.pdbx_strand_id
1 'polypeptide(L)'
;MAQSGFKQHGWLFAPADALETEPVIFPYLRSYLEGIEVLQEGKTYSIDNISFTTPIRHIHPVETYGLLFKTAEHTFSYIADSRYFDGLCRSYGGELLIINVVFLEAGRPFDHLSVPDAKHIITELKPKVAILTHFGMSMWRAKPWEIAQRLSEETGVRVLAARDGMKFDLTQVDKK
;
A
#
# COMPACT_ATOMS: atom_id res chain seq x y z
N MET A 1 9.85 -19.79 2.92
CA MET A 1 10.94 -19.28 2.04
C MET A 1 11.40 -20.39 1.10
N ALA A 2 11.86 -20.05 -0.12
CA ALA A 2 12.28 -21.01 -1.14
C ALA A 2 13.67 -21.65 -0.94
N GLN A 3 14.33 -21.38 0.20
CA GLN A 3 15.63 -21.96 0.59
C GLN A 3 16.67 -21.96 -0.54
N SER A 4 16.98 -20.80 -1.11
CA SER A 4 17.93 -20.67 -2.23
C SER A 4 17.58 -21.51 -3.48
N GLY A 5 16.30 -21.82 -3.68
CA GLY A 5 15.82 -22.64 -4.79
C GLY A 5 15.80 -24.15 -4.52
N PHE A 6 16.25 -24.61 -3.35
CA PHE A 6 16.18 -26.02 -2.96
C PHE A 6 14.75 -26.50 -2.67
N LYS A 7 13.84 -25.58 -2.39
CA LYS A 7 12.43 -25.88 -2.16
C LYS A 7 11.56 -24.89 -2.91
N GLN A 8 10.82 -25.37 -3.90
CA GLN A 8 9.78 -24.58 -4.55
C GLN A 8 8.73 -24.19 -3.50
N HIS A 9 8.54 -22.89 -3.27
CA HIS A 9 7.64 -22.42 -2.22
C HIS A 9 7.17 -20.97 -2.39
N GLY A 10 5.89 -20.73 -2.08
CA GLY A 10 5.29 -19.41 -2.05
C GLY A 10 4.78 -18.92 -3.40
N TRP A 11 3.82 -18.01 -3.35
CA TRP A 11 3.21 -17.38 -4.51
C TRP A 11 3.70 -15.95 -4.66
N LEU A 12 3.92 -15.52 -5.91
CA LEU A 12 4.20 -14.14 -6.26
C LEU A 12 3.02 -13.54 -7.02
N PHE A 13 2.55 -12.39 -6.55
CA PHE A 13 1.59 -11.57 -7.26
C PHE A 13 2.32 -10.28 -7.67
N ALA A 14 2.46 -10.05 -8.97
CA ALA A 14 3.23 -8.93 -9.47
C ALA A 14 2.58 -8.33 -10.73
N PRO A 15 2.76 -7.03 -10.99
CA PRO A 15 2.41 -6.43 -12.29
C PRO A 15 3.14 -7.11 -13.45
N ALA A 16 2.63 -6.95 -14.67
CA ALA A 16 3.18 -7.63 -15.84
C ALA A 16 4.62 -7.16 -16.14
N ASP A 17 4.88 -5.86 -15.98
CA ASP A 17 6.19 -5.26 -16.23
C ASP A 17 7.32 -5.81 -15.33
N ALA A 18 7.00 -6.36 -14.16
CA ALA A 18 7.96 -7.04 -13.30
C ALA A 18 8.44 -8.39 -13.87
N LEU A 19 7.71 -8.96 -14.83
CA LEU A 19 7.90 -10.30 -15.40
C LEU A 19 8.23 -10.28 -16.89
N GLU A 20 8.04 -9.17 -17.60
CA GLU A 20 8.16 -9.11 -19.05
C GLU A 20 9.52 -8.55 -19.50
N THR A 21 9.56 -7.64 -20.48
CA THR A 21 10.73 -7.28 -21.32
C THR A 21 12.04 -7.04 -20.56
N GLU A 22 12.00 -6.29 -19.46
CA GLU A 22 13.15 -6.03 -18.59
C GLU A 22 12.80 -6.49 -17.17
N PRO A 23 12.76 -7.81 -16.93
CA PRO A 23 12.11 -8.34 -15.75
C PRO A 23 12.99 -8.15 -14.52
N VAL A 24 12.41 -7.60 -13.45
CA VAL A 24 13.06 -7.62 -12.13
C VAL A 24 13.01 -9.03 -11.51
N ILE A 25 12.06 -9.86 -11.94
CA ILE A 25 12.01 -11.29 -11.64
C ILE A 25 12.49 -12.10 -12.83
N PHE A 26 13.79 -12.38 -12.83
CA PHE A 26 14.44 -13.14 -13.89
C PHE A 26 13.80 -14.52 -14.11
N PRO A 27 13.71 -15.00 -15.38
CA PRO A 27 13.07 -16.27 -15.71
C PRO A 27 13.57 -17.47 -14.88
N TYR A 28 14.86 -17.54 -14.57
CA TYR A 28 15.43 -18.65 -13.81
C TYR A 28 14.95 -18.70 -12.35
N LEU A 29 14.50 -17.57 -11.78
CA LEU A 29 13.98 -17.51 -10.40
C LEU A 29 12.54 -17.99 -10.31
N ARG A 30 11.81 -18.03 -11.43
CA ARG A 30 10.37 -18.34 -11.45
C ARG A 30 10.10 -19.79 -11.05
N SER A 31 11.02 -20.71 -11.36
CA SER A 31 10.91 -22.11 -10.96
C SER A 31 11.04 -22.33 -9.45
N TYR A 32 11.47 -21.31 -8.69
CA TYR A 32 11.58 -21.40 -7.22
C TYR A 32 10.25 -21.10 -6.51
N LEU A 33 9.25 -20.61 -7.23
CA LEU A 33 7.93 -20.23 -6.70
C LEU A 33 6.90 -21.31 -7.01
N GLU A 34 5.96 -21.54 -6.11
CA GLU A 34 4.81 -22.44 -6.35
C GLU A 34 3.91 -21.92 -7.47
N GLY A 35 3.77 -20.61 -7.57
CA GLY A 35 3.00 -19.96 -8.62
C GLY A 35 3.29 -18.47 -8.75
N ILE A 36 2.96 -17.93 -9.91
CA ILE A 36 3.03 -16.51 -10.21
C ILE A 36 1.70 -16.09 -10.81
N GLU A 37 1.09 -15.04 -10.26
CA GLU A 37 -0.12 -14.41 -10.79
C GLU A 37 0.19 -12.98 -11.21
N VAL A 38 -0.27 -12.63 -12.41
CA VAL A 38 -0.16 -11.27 -12.93
C VAL A 38 -1.30 -10.42 -12.37
N LEU A 39 -0.94 -9.30 -11.75
CA LEU A 39 -1.88 -8.31 -11.24
C LEU A 39 -2.62 -7.61 -12.38
N GLN A 40 -3.92 -7.41 -12.22
CA GLN A 40 -4.78 -6.76 -13.22
C GLN A 40 -5.75 -5.81 -12.52
N GLU A 41 -6.01 -4.65 -13.12
CA GLU A 41 -7.02 -3.72 -12.61
C GLU A 41 -8.39 -4.41 -12.41
N GLY A 42 -8.99 -4.19 -11.23
CA GLY A 42 -10.29 -4.75 -10.84
C GLY A 42 -10.28 -6.24 -10.49
N LYS A 43 -9.19 -6.97 -10.69
CA LYS A 43 -9.13 -8.41 -10.41
C LYS A 43 -8.98 -8.69 -8.92
N THR A 44 -9.64 -9.76 -8.46
CA THR A 44 -9.56 -10.27 -7.10
C THR A 44 -8.84 -11.61 -7.08
N TYR A 45 -8.00 -11.80 -6.07
CA TYR A 45 -7.17 -12.97 -5.83
C TYR A 45 -7.48 -13.54 -4.46
N SER A 46 -7.16 -14.81 -4.23
CA SER A 46 -7.36 -15.47 -2.93
C SER A 46 -6.26 -16.45 -2.64
N ILE A 47 -5.78 -16.43 -1.40
CA ILE A 47 -4.83 -17.39 -0.84
C ILE A 47 -5.39 -17.79 0.53
N ASP A 48 -5.69 -19.07 0.69
CA ASP A 48 -6.31 -19.61 1.90
C ASP A 48 -7.57 -18.82 2.30
N ASN A 49 -7.53 -18.16 3.47
CA ASN A 49 -8.64 -17.39 4.04
C ASN A 49 -8.52 -15.87 3.84
N ILE A 50 -7.61 -15.42 2.96
CA ILE A 50 -7.37 -14.02 2.65
C ILE A 50 -7.67 -13.79 1.17
N SER A 51 -8.48 -12.79 0.87
CA SER A 51 -8.63 -12.27 -0.49
C SER A 51 -8.13 -10.85 -0.58
N PHE A 52 -7.70 -10.46 -1.78
CA PHE A 52 -7.35 -9.07 -2.05
C PHE A 52 -7.66 -8.71 -3.49
N THR A 53 -7.92 -7.44 -3.71
CA THR A 53 -8.23 -6.86 -5.02
C THR A 53 -7.20 -5.80 -5.35
N THR A 54 -6.85 -5.68 -6.64
CA THR A 54 -6.10 -4.56 -7.21
C THR A 54 -7.10 -3.59 -7.83
N PRO A 55 -7.68 -2.65 -7.08
CA PRO A 55 -8.95 -2.03 -7.48
C PRO A 55 -8.80 -1.06 -8.64
N ILE A 56 -7.67 -0.35 -8.72
CA ILE A 56 -7.39 0.63 -9.78
C ILE A 56 -5.90 0.70 -10.07
N ARG A 57 -5.50 0.85 -11.33
CA ARG A 57 -4.11 1.15 -11.68
C ARG A 57 -3.74 2.55 -11.21
N HIS A 58 -2.61 2.66 -10.54
CA HIS A 58 -2.08 3.93 -10.05
C HIS A 58 -1.45 4.72 -11.19
N ILE A 59 -1.35 6.04 -10.98
CA ILE A 59 -0.58 6.91 -11.86
C ILE A 59 0.84 6.92 -11.30
N HIS A 60 1.74 6.17 -11.94
CA HIS A 60 3.16 6.01 -11.58
C HIS A 60 3.96 5.62 -12.84
N PRO A 61 5.29 5.87 -12.92
CA PRO A 61 6.10 5.51 -14.09
C PRO A 61 6.02 4.06 -14.57
N VAL A 62 5.73 3.13 -13.67
CA VAL A 62 5.59 1.70 -13.94
C VAL A 62 4.19 1.21 -13.56
N GLU A 63 3.80 0.03 -14.05
CA GLU A 63 2.53 -0.59 -13.69
C GLU A 63 2.46 -0.82 -12.17
N THR A 64 1.58 -0.07 -11.52
CA THR A 64 1.50 -0.03 -10.05
C THR A 64 0.06 -0.18 -9.61
N TYR A 65 -0.15 -1.00 -8.58
CA TYR A 65 -1.44 -1.20 -7.94
C TYR A 65 -1.27 -1.12 -6.43
N GLY A 66 -2.20 -0.43 -5.76
CA GLY A 66 -2.47 -0.72 -4.36
C GLY A 66 -3.34 -1.96 -4.22
N LEU A 67 -3.60 -2.34 -2.96
CA LEU A 67 -4.29 -3.58 -2.61
C LEU A 67 -5.42 -3.28 -1.62
N LEU A 68 -6.61 -3.84 -1.88
CA LEU A 68 -7.71 -3.89 -0.92
C LEU A 68 -7.80 -5.31 -0.38
N PHE A 69 -7.41 -5.52 0.87
CA PHE A 69 -7.46 -6.81 1.55
C PHE A 69 -8.79 -7.01 2.26
N LYS A 70 -9.30 -8.23 2.17
CA LYS A 70 -10.46 -8.70 2.91
C LYS A 70 -10.15 -10.01 3.61
N THR A 71 -10.30 -10.02 4.92
CA THR A 71 -10.27 -11.22 5.75
C THR A 71 -11.68 -11.54 6.25
N ALA A 72 -11.82 -12.57 7.08
CA ALA A 72 -13.09 -12.90 7.72
C ALA A 72 -13.61 -11.77 8.62
N GLU A 73 -12.71 -11.00 9.24
CA GLU A 73 -13.05 -10.02 10.28
C GLU A 73 -12.76 -8.58 9.86
N HIS A 74 -11.78 -8.35 9.00
CA HIS A 74 -11.27 -7.02 8.71
C HIS A 74 -11.14 -6.74 7.22
N THR A 75 -11.32 -5.47 6.86
CA THR A 75 -10.99 -4.96 5.53
C THR A 75 -10.00 -3.81 5.68
N PHE A 76 -8.88 -3.85 4.95
CA PHE A 76 -7.87 -2.80 4.99
C PHE A 76 -7.27 -2.58 3.61
N SER A 77 -6.85 -1.35 3.33
CA SER A 77 -6.21 -1.00 2.07
C SER A 77 -4.74 -0.66 2.25
N TYR A 78 -3.94 -0.99 1.24
CA TYR A 78 -2.60 -0.50 1.03
C TYR A 78 -2.56 0.32 -0.26
N ILE A 79 -2.42 1.64 -0.13
CA ILE A 79 -2.25 2.56 -1.25
C ILE A 79 -0.74 2.67 -1.50
N ALA A 80 -0.27 1.90 -2.49
CA ALA A 80 1.09 1.98 -3.02
C ALA A 80 1.38 3.33 -3.68
N ASP A 81 2.58 3.52 -4.22
CA ASP A 81 2.98 4.77 -4.85
C ASP A 81 2.02 5.20 -5.96
N SER A 82 1.67 6.48 -5.97
CA SER A 82 0.81 7.11 -6.98
C SER A 82 0.91 8.62 -6.89
N ARG A 83 0.76 9.31 -8.02
CA ARG A 83 0.24 10.69 -8.01
C ARG A 83 -1.19 10.68 -7.49
N TYR A 84 -1.61 11.75 -6.82
CA TYR A 84 -3.02 11.88 -6.45
C TYR A 84 -3.94 12.00 -7.68
N PHE A 85 -5.07 11.29 -7.64
CA PHE A 85 -6.22 11.43 -8.52
C PHE A 85 -7.47 10.92 -7.79
N ASP A 86 -8.65 11.46 -8.12
CA ASP A 86 -9.92 11.15 -7.42
C ASP A 86 -10.29 9.67 -7.41
N GLY A 87 -9.76 8.89 -8.36
CA GLY A 87 -9.97 7.45 -8.42
C GLY A 87 -9.47 6.72 -7.18
N LEU A 88 -8.47 7.25 -6.46
CA LEU A 88 -7.97 6.66 -5.22
C LEU A 88 -9.07 6.64 -4.15
N CYS A 89 -9.72 7.78 -3.88
CA CYS A 89 -10.81 7.87 -2.90
C CYS A 89 -12.07 7.10 -3.29
N ARG A 90 -12.21 6.72 -4.57
CA ARG A 90 -13.34 5.90 -5.06
C ARG A 90 -13.08 4.41 -4.99
N SER A 91 -11.80 4.02 -4.97
CA SER A 91 -11.36 2.63 -5.15
C SER A 91 -10.88 1.96 -3.87
N TYR A 92 -10.47 2.76 -2.88
CA TYR A 92 -9.97 2.28 -1.60
C TYR A 92 -10.94 2.53 -0.45
N GLY A 93 -10.80 1.75 0.61
CA GLY A 93 -11.62 1.86 1.82
C GLY A 93 -11.19 0.84 2.88
N GLY A 94 -12.05 0.64 3.87
CA GLY A 94 -11.79 -0.28 4.98
C GLY A 94 -11.42 0.43 6.28
N GLU A 95 -11.19 -0.37 7.31
CA GLU A 95 -10.99 0.08 8.68
C GLU A 95 -9.58 0.65 8.90
N LEU A 96 -8.61 0.13 8.16
CA LEU A 96 -7.21 0.55 8.16
C LEU A 96 -6.80 0.96 6.74
N LEU A 97 -6.15 2.12 6.62
CA LEU A 97 -5.43 2.51 5.41
C LEU A 97 -3.94 2.56 5.69
N ILE A 98 -3.14 1.92 4.84
CA ILE A 98 -1.69 2.09 4.78
C ILE A 98 -1.39 2.89 3.52
N ILE A 99 -0.68 4.01 3.65
CA ILE A 99 -0.51 4.97 2.55
C ILE A 99 0.97 5.31 2.38
N ASN A 100 1.49 5.13 1.17
CA ASN A 100 2.82 5.64 0.82
C ASN A 100 2.77 7.16 0.68
N VAL A 101 3.56 7.88 1.48
CA VAL A 101 3.60 9.36 1.51
C VAL A 101 5.05 9.83 1.44
N VAL A 102 5.52 10.11 0.22
CA VAL A 102 6.92 10.45 -0.03
C VAL A 102 7.19 11.92 0.31
N PHE A 103 6.26 12.82 0.00
CA PHE A 103 6.52 14.26 0.04
C PHE A 103 5.83 14.98 1.20
N LEU A 104 6.52 15.96 1.76
CA LEU A 104 5.94 16.87 2.75
C LEU A 104 4.92 17.85 2.11
N GLU A 105 5.16 18.26 0.88
CA GLU A 105 4.40 19.28 0.16
C GLU A 105 3.95 18.73 -1.20
N ALA A 106 2.81 19.22 -1.69
CA ALA A 106 2.29 18.89 -3.02
C ALA A 106 3.09 19.59 -4.14
N GLY A 107 2.78 19.26 -5.39
CA GLY A 107 3.32 19.97 -6.57
C GLY A 107 4.73 19.57 -6.98
N ARG A 108 5.25 18.45 -6.50
CA ARG A 108 6.49 17.86 -7.00
C ARG A 108 6.25 17.20 -8.37
N PRO A 109 7.23 17.25 -9.30
CA PRO A 109 7.09 16.68 -10.64
C PRO A 109 7.30 15.15 -10.65
N PHE A 110 6.85 14.46 -9.60
CA PHE A 110 7.01 13.03 -9.42
C PHE A 110 5.69 12.43 -8.96
N ASP A 111 5.39 11.23 -9.46
CA ASP A 111 4.10 10.58 -9.24
C ASP A 111 4.02 9.88 -7.86
N HIS A 112 4.09 10.67 -6.78
CA HIS A 112 3.95 10.18 -5.42
C HIS A 112 3.08 11.12 -4.58
N LEU A 113 2.43 10.57 -3.56
CA LEU A 113 1.56 11.31 -2.66
C LEU A 113 2.38 12.21 -1.72
N SER A 114 1.77 13.33 -1.38
CA SER A 114 2.24 14.27 -0.38
C SER A 114 1.38 14.24 0.89
N VAL A 115 1.82 14.92 1.95
CA VAL A 115 1.03 15.07 3.19
C VAL A 115 -0.35 15.70 2.94
N PRO A 116 -0.49 16.78 2.12
CA PRO A 116 -1.80 17.27 1.72
C PRO A 116 -2.69 16.23 1.04
N ASP A 117 -2.13 15.38 0.16
CA ASP A 117 -2.90 14.34 -0.53
C ASP A 117 -3.37 13.27 0.47
N ALA A 118 -2.48 12.83 1.36
CA ALA A 118 -2.80 11.87 2.42
C ALA A 118 -3.89 12.42 3.35
N LYS A 119 -3.81 13.71 3.73
CA LYS A 119 -4.86 14.38 4.51
C LYS A 119 -6.20 14.30 3.80
N HIS A 120 -6.24 14.62 2.50
CA HIS A 120 -7.47 14.60 1.73
C HIS A 120 -8.05 13.18 1.65
N ILE A 121 -7.24 12.17 1.31
CA ILE A 121 -7.64 10.76 1.26
C ILE A 121 -8.21 10.30 2.62
N ILE A 122 -7.52 10.61 3.72
CA ILE A 122 -7.96 10.23 5.08
C ILE A 122 -9.29 10.93 5.43
N THR A 123 -9.46 12.19 5.05
CA THR A 123 -10.67 12.97 5.31
C THR A 123 -11.88 12.44 4.54
N GLU A 124 -11.68 12.03 3.28
CA GLU A 124 -12.73 11.47 2.43
C GLU A 124 -13.11 10.05 2.86
N LEU A 125 -12.12 9.17 3.08
CA LEU A 125 -12.35 7.75 3.36
C LEU A 125 -12.68 7.45 4.82
N LYS A 126 -12.25 8.32 5.76
CA LYS A 126 -12.51 8.21 7.20
C LYS A 126 -12.28 6.81 7.78
N PRO A 127 -11.09 6.19 7.59
CA PRO A 127 -10.81 4.90 8.21
C PRO A 127 -10.75 5.04 9.74
N LYS A 128 -10.83 3.92 10.46
CA LYS A 128 -10.59 3.92 11.91
C LYS A 128 -9.14 4.28 12.23
N VAL A 129 -8.20 3.77 11.42
CA VAL A 129 -6.75 4.03 11.54
C VAL A 129 -6.14 4.29 10.17
N ALA A 130 -5.20 5.23 10.09
CA ALA A 130 -4.32 5.40 8.94
C ALA A 130 -2.86 5.24 9.35
N ILE A 131 -2.05 4.54 8.54
CA ILE A 131 -0.61 4.38 8.73
C ILE A 131 0.10 4.98 7.52
N LEU A 132 0.89 6.01 7.75
CA LEU A 132 1.74 6.61 6.73
C LEU A 132 3.06 5.83 6.65
N THR A 133 3.58 5.59 5.44
CA THR A 133 4.87 4.93 5.21
C THR A 133 5.55 5.46 3.95
N HIS A 134 6.66 4.84 3.53
CA HIS A 134 7.41 5.19 2.31
C HIS A 134 7.91 6.65 2.31
N PHE A 135 8.54 7.06 3.40
CA PHE A 135 8.91 8.46 3.62
C PHE A 135 10.13 8.87 2.79
N GLY A 136 9.96 9.90 1.96
CA GLY A 136 11.09 10.58 1.34
C GLY A 136 11.94 11.32 2.38
N MET A 137 13.16 11.71 2.00
CA MET A 137 14.10 12.34 2.93
C MET A 137 13.59 13.63 3.57
N SER A 138 12.78 14.42 2.86
CA SER A 138 12.15 15.63 3.43
C SER A 138 11.12 15.28 4.50
N MET A 139 10.29 14.26 4.24
CA MET A 139 9.29 13.75 5.17
C MET A 139 9.97 13.17 6.42
N TRP A 140 11.01 12.35 6.24
CA TRP A 140 11.82 11.80 7.34
C TRP A 140 12.44 12.88 8.24
N ARG A 141 13.08 13.90 7.64
CA ARG A 141 13.67 15.03 8.38
C ARG A 141 12.63 15.88 9.11
N ALA A 142 11.43 15.96 8.55
CA ALA A 142 10.29 16.65 9.14
C ALA A 142 9.58 15.80 10.23
N LYS A 143 10.20 14.69 10.66
CA LYS A 143 9.74 13.83 11.75
C LYS A 143 8.33 13.28 11.49
N PRO A 144 8.22 12.14 10.78
CA PRO A 144 6.95 11.55 10.37
C PRO A 144 5.89 11.44 11.49
N TRP A 145 6.33 11.18 12.72
CA TRP A 145 5.44 11.05 13.89
C TRP A 145 4.78 12.38 14.30
N GLU A 146 5.46 13.53 14.16
CA GLU A 146 4.87 14.85 14.42
C GLU A 146 3.84 15.18 13.32
N ILE A 147 4.13 14.80 12.07
CA ILE A 147 3.20 14.95 10.95
C ILE A 147 1.94 14.08 11.16
N ALA A 148 2.12 12.81 11.55
CA ALA A 148 1.01 11.89 11.82
C ALA A 148 0.15 12.38 12.99
N GLN A 149 0.76 12.91 14.06
CA GLN A 149 0.03 13.52 15.16
C GLN A 149 -0.83 14.70 14.66
N ARG A 150 -0.23 15.65 13.92
CA ARG A 150 -0.96 16.78 13.35
C ARG A 150 -2.12 16.34 12.46
N LEU A 151 -1.89 15.35 11.60
CA LEU A 151 -2.97 14.80 10.75
C LEU A 151 -4.08 14.15 11.57
N SER A 152 -3.75 13.53 12.71
CA SER A 152 -4.77 12.99 13.62
C SER A 152 -5.65 14.08 14.20
N GLU A 153 -5.04 15.19 14.62
CA GLU A 153 -5.75 16.38 15.14
C GLU A 153 -6.64 17.02 14.06
N GLU A 154 -6.13 17.14 12.84
CA GLU A 154 -6.83 17.80 11.73
C GLU A 154 -7.98 16.97 11.13
N THR A 155 -7.84 15.64 11.11
CA THR A 155 -8.81 14.74 10.46
C THR A 155 -9.75 14.04 11.44
N GLY A 156 -9.40 14.00 12.73
CA GLY A 156 -10.10 13.21 13.74
C GLY A 156 -9.90 11.69 13.61
N VAL A 157 -9.05 11.24 12.68
CA VAL A 157 -8.69 9.82 12.49
C VAL A 157 -7.41 9.52 13.28
N ARG A 158 -7.27 8.30 13.81
CA ARG A 158 -6.00 7.86 14.41
C ARG A 158 -4.95 7.64 13.30
N VAL A 159 -4.05 8.60 13.12
CA VAL A 159 -2.97 8.53 12.13
C VAL A 159 -1.65 8.18 12.80
N LEU A 160 -0.94 7.19 12.26
CA LEU A 160 0.34 6.69 12.74
C LEU A 160 1.41 6.85 11.66
N ALA A 161 2.65 7.09 12.06
CA ALA A 161 3.80 6.95 11.18
C ALA A 161 4.43 5.57 11.36
N ALA A 162 4.62 4.84 10.25
CA ALA A 162 5.34 3.58 10.25
C ALA A 162 6.80 3.76 10.69
N ARG A 163 7.35 2.71 11.30
CA ARG A 163 8.77 2.61 11.67
C ARG A 163 9.27 1.20 11.38
N ASP A 164 10.56 1.07 11.15
CA ASP A 164 11.18 -0.24 10.95
C ASP A 164 10.91 -1.16 12.15
N GLY A 165 10.49 -2.39 11.85
CA GLY A 165 10.11 -3.37 12.87
C GLY A 165 8.75 -3.13 13.55
N MET A 166 7.97 -2.13 13.13
CA MET A 166 6.61 -1.92 13.62
C MET A 166 5.73 -3.14 13.31
N LYS A 167 4.97 -3.57 14.31
CA LYS A 167 3.88 -4.53 14.16
C LYS A 167 2.59 -3.84 14.55
N PHE A 168 1.57 -3.99 13.70
CA PHE A 168 0.23 -3.49 13.97
C PHE A 168 -0.72 -4.69 14.03
N ASP A 169 -1.40 -4.83 15.16
CA ASP A 169 -2.41 -5.87 15.35
C ASP A 169 -3.75 -5.30 14.87
N LEU A 170 -4.40 -6.01 13.94
CA LEU A 170 -5.66 -5.55 13.35
C LEU A 170 -6.76 -5.39 14.40
N THR A 171 -6.75 -6.15 15.50
CA THR A 171 -7.72 -5.97 16.62
C THR A 171 -7.63 -4.58 17.27
N GLN A 172 -6.55 -3.83 17.03
CA GLN A 172 -6.43 -2.44 17.49
C GLN A 172 -7.33 -1.47 16.72
N VAL A 173 -7.88 -1.84 15.55
CA VAL A 173 -8.85 -1.00 14.84
C VAL A 173 -10.20 -0.96 15.57
N ASP A 174 -10.51 -1.95 16.40
CA ASP A 174 -11.78 -2.01 17.15
C ASP A 174 -11.76 -1.25 18.47
N LYS A 175 -10.56 -0.81 18.89
CA LYS A 175 -10.41 -0.03 20.12
C LYS A 175 -10.91 1.39 19.87
N LYS A 176 -11.95 1.77 20.62
CA LYS A 176 -12.50 3.13 20.65
C LYS A 176 -11.47 4.16 21.12
#